data_AF-A0A0C9Z183-F1
#
_entry.id   AF-A0A0C9Z183-F1
#
_cell.length_a   1.000
_cell.length_b   1.000
_cell.length_c   1.000
_cell.angle_alpha   90.00
_cell.angle_beta   90.00
_cell.angle_gamma   90.00
#
_symmetry.space_group_name_H-M   'P 1'
#
loop_
_entity.id
_entity.type
_entity.pdbx_description
1 polymer ?
#
loop_
_entity_poly.entity_id
_entity_poly.type
_entity_poly.pdbx_seq_one_letter_code
_entity_poly.pdbx_strand_id
1 'polypeptide(L)' 'DSIIHCEVVEGSFCTKMFIQFINGLLKNMQPYPAPNLVIVMDNCKIHKHPDIQNMIEAR' A
#
# COMPACT_ATOMS: atom_id res chain seq x y z
N ASP A 1 -8.18 -15.43 -2.25
CA ASP A 1 -7.07 -15.38 -3.22
C ASP A 1 -7.47 -14.68 -4.50
N SER A 2 -7.64 -13.36 -4.42
CA SER A 2 -8.02 -12.52 -5.56
C SER A 2 -7.27 -11.20 -5.52
N ILE A 3 -7.10 -10.56 -6.67
CA ILE A 3 -6.49 -9.22 -6.75
C ILE A 3 -7.51 -8.21 -6.21
N ILE A 4 -7.12 -7.42 -5.20
CA ILE A 4 -7.97 -6.38 -4.58
C ILE A 4 -7.65 -4.96 -5.06
N HIS A 5 -6.43 -4.74 -5.57
CA HIS A 5 -5.97 -3.46 -6.12
C HIS A 5 -4.80 -3.70 -7.08
N CYS A 6 -4.79 -3.03 -8.23
CA CYS A 6 -3.72 -3.16 -9.23
C CYS A 6 -3.62 -1.86 -10.04
N GLU A 7 -2.40 -1.42 -10.32
CA GLU A 7 -2.10 -0.25 -11.15
C GLU A 7 -1.03 -0.59 -12.17
N VAL A 8 -1.23 -0.16 -13.42
CA VAL A 8 -0.24 -0.28 -14.50
C VAL A 8 0.34 1.09 -14.76
N VAL A 9 1.67 1.19 -14.69
CA VAL A 9 2.40 2.45 -14.81
C VAL A 9 3.42 2.33 -15.94
N GLU A 10 3.46 3.34 -16.80
CA GLU A 10 4.51 3.48 -17.80
C GLU A 10 5.79 4.04 -17.16
N GLY A 11 6.91 3.36 -17.35
CA GLY A 11 8.21 3.78 -16.81
C GLY A 11 8.45 3.36 -15.36
N SER A 12 9.18 4.20 -14.60
CA SER A 12 9.59 3.88 -13.23
C SER A 12 8.53 4.25 -12.20
N PHE A 13 8.44 3.44 -11.15
CA PHE A 13 7.50 3.67 -10.05
C PHE A 13 8.23 4.31 -8.87
N CYS A 14 7.92 5.58 -8.59
CA CYS A 14 8.59 6.35 -7.53
C CYS A 14 7.78 6.38 -6.23
N THR A 15 8.40 6.85 -5.13
CA THR A 15 7.78 6.93 -3.81
C THR A 15 6.42 7.62 -3.81
N LYS A 16 6.28 8.74 -4.52
CA LYS A 16 5.01 9.49 -4.59
C LYS A 16 3.89 8.64 -5.20
N MET A 17 4.19 7.89 -6.25
CA MET A 17 3.22 7.02 -6.91
C MET A 17 2.88 5.82 -6.02
N PHE A 18 3.88 5.26 -5.33
CA PHE A 18 3.65 4.19 -4.37
C PHE A 18 2.74 4.62 -3.19
N ILE A 19 2.92 5.85 -2.67
CA ILE A 19 2.03 6.40 -1.64
C ILE A 19 0.58 6.47 -2.13
N GLN A 20 0.37 6.90 -3.38
CA GLN A 20 -0.97 6.94 -3.99
C GLN A 20 -1.57 5.54 -4.14
N PHE A 21 -0.75 4.58 -4.57
CA PHE A 21 -1.15 3.18 -4.65
C PHE A 21 -1.58 2.62 -3.29
N ILE A 22 -0.81 2.87 -2.22
CA ILE A 22 -1.17 2.42 -0.86
C ILE A 22 -2.49 3.06 -0.42
N ASN A 23 -2.72 4.34 -0.70
CA ASN A 23 -4.01 4.98 -0.41
C ASN A 23 -5.19 4.27 -1.11
N GLY A 24 -4.99 3.85 -2.36
CA GLY A 24 -5.97 3.07 -3.13
C GLY A 24 -6.18 1.68 -2.54
N LEU A 25 -5.10 0.95 -2.28
CA LEU A 25 -5.12 -0.39 -1.67
C LEU A 25 -5.86 -0.38 -0.34
N LEU A 26 -5.50 0.55 0.55
CA LEU A 26 -6.09 0.62 1.88
C LEU A 26 -7.60 0.71 1.78
N LYS A 27 -8.18 1.52 0.89
CA LYS A 27 -9.66 1.63 0.72
C LYS A 27 -10.36 0.28 0.49
N ASN A 28 -9.68 -0.70 -0.07
CA ASN A 28 -10.20 -2.05 -0.34
C ASN A 28 -9.86 -3.07 0.77
N MET A 29 -9.07 -2.68 1.78
CA MET A 29 -8.74 -3.49 2.95
C MET A 29 -9.73 -3.29 4.11
N GLN A 30 -9.91 -4.35 4.89
CA GLN A 30 -10.71 -4.32 6.11
C GLN A 30 -9.98 -3.54 7.23
N PRO A 31 -10.71 -2.92 8.18
CA PRO A 31 -10.12 -2.25 9.33
C PRO A 31 -9.64 -3.27 10.38
N TYR A 32 -8.65 -2.88 11.20
CA TYR A 32 -8.16 -3.75 12.28
C TYR A 32 -9.27 -3.99 13.32
N PRO A 33 -9.54 -5.24 13.78
CA PRO A 33 -8.78 -6.50 13.64
C PRO A 33 -9.36 -7.55 12.66
N ALA A 34 -10.13 -7.15 11.65
CA ALA A 34 -10.73 -8.07 10.69
C ALA A 34 -9.70 -8.87 9.86
N PRO A 35 -10.02 -10.05 9.30
CA PRO A 35 -9.07 -10.82 8.48
C PRO A 35 -8.48 -10.01 7.29
N ASN A 36 -7.24 -10.33 6.88
CA ASN A 36 -6.48 -9.71 5.76
C ASN A 36 -5.93 -8.30 5.99
N LEU A 37 -5.32 -8.06 7.16
CA LEU A 37 -4.75 -6.76 7.55
C LEU A 37 -3.24 -6.60 7.34
N VAL A 38 -2.54 -7.70 7.06
CA VAL A 38 -1.08 -7.66 6.98
C VAL A 38 -0.68 -7.29 5.55
N ILE A 39 0.02 -6.18 5.42
CA ILE A 39 0.66 -5.78 4.17
C ILE A 39 2.08 -6.35 4.18
N VAL A 40 2.37 -7.25 3.25
CA VAL A 40 3.71 -7.82 3.04
C VAL A 40 4.29 -7.23 1.76
N MET A 41 5.47 -6.62 1.85
CA MET A 41 6.18 -5.96 0.75
C MET A 41 7.65 -6.37 0.77
N ASP A 42 8.33 -6.28 -0.37
CA ASP A 42 9.78 -6.38 -0.42
C ASP A 42 10.46 -5.13 0.17
N ASN A 43 11.76 -5.23 0.44
CA ASN A 43 12.54 -4.24 1.19
C ASN A 43 12.98 -3.02 0.33
N CYS A 44 12.22 -2.66 -0.71
CA CYS A 44 12.57 -1.57 -1.62
C CYS A 44 12.65 -0.22 -0.88
N LYS A 45 13.59 0.64 -1.28
CA LYS A 45 13.84 1.94 -0.63
C LYS A 45 12.59 2.83 -0.62
N ILE A 46 11.79 2.79 -1.69
CA ILE A 46 10.59 3.63 -1.82
C ILE A 46 9.46 3.21 -0.85
N HIS A 47 9.48 1.97 -0.34
CA HIS A 47 8.46 1.44 0.59
C HIS A 47 8.67 1.92 2.03
N LYS A 48 9.83 2.49 2.34
CA LYS A 48 10.23 2.91 3.70
C LYS A 48 9.89 4.37 4.00
N HIS A 49 9.11 5.02 3.14
CA HIS A 49 8.73 6.42 3.38
C HIS A 49 7.81 6.51 4.60
N PRO A 50 8.05 7.41 5.57
CA PRO A 50 7.27 7.49 6.81
C PRO A 50 5.75 7.63 6.58
N ASP A 51 5.35 8.37 5.54
CA ASP A 51 3.93 8.53 5.20
C ASP A 51 3.21 7.21 4.93
N ILE A 52 3.91 6.19 4.38
CA ILE A 52 3.31 4.87 4.14
C ILE A 52 2.92 4.22 5.47
N GLN A 53 3.83 4.25 6.44
CA GLN A 53 3.56 3.72 7.78
C GLN A 53 2.44 4.50 8.47
N ASN A 54 2.51 5.83 8.44
CA ASN A 54 1.49 6.70 9.04
C ASN A 54 0.09 6.42 8.46
N MET A 55 -0.02 6.20 7.15
CA MET A 55 -1.29 5.88 6.49
C MET A 55 -1.84 4.51 6.89
N ILE A 56 -0.98 3.52 7.10
CA ILE A 56 -1.38 2.17 7.50
C ILE A 56 -1.84 2.18 8.97
N GLU A 57 -1.14 2.88 9.85
CA GLU A 57 -1.44 2.92 11.29
C GLU A 57 -2.63 3.82 11.66
N ALA A 58 -2.92 4.84 10.85
CA ALA A 58 -4.03 5.76 11.10
C ALA A 58 -5.42 5.19 10.73
N ARG A 59 -5.49 3.96 10.23
CA ARG A 59 -6.69 3.31 9.71
C ARG A 59 -7.14 2.15 10.60
#